data_AF-A0A7Y1CN67-F1
#
_entry.id   AF-A0A7Y1CN67-F1
#
_cell.length_a   1.000
_cell.length_b   1.000
_cell.length_c   1.000
_cell.angle_alpha   90.00
_cell.angle_beta   90.00
_cell.angle_gamma   90.00
#
_symmetry.space_group_name_H-M   'P 1'
#
loop_
_entity.id
_entity.type
_entity.pdbx_description
1 polymer ?
#
loop_
_entity_poly.entity_id
_entity_poly.type
_entity_poly.pdbx_seq_one_letter_code
_entity_poly.pdbx_strand_id
1 'polypeptide(L)'
;GLSAPSGEMRHTTHQGPMLLQAQQNSIRLEADQSVEVSAGQQHVLVSAKEHITLMCGGAYLTLKGGNIELGMPGNFTVKAAKHSLVGGASLAAQLPNFNVGDTQRRFMLKQIDGQSAMPNVPYTITLANGEIVEGVTDAQGATQLLQKDAMSIANVSMKRSSKPLVTAAAAVGAAALVAKVFSEPDSEKGRALTEGEITLAKRVFGDSIDYDKVRLRDEDYVPWQGATYAISPNGHIYFGESLRGVSDWSLEEPESQGFFIHEMTHVWQHQHGVNVLLVGAYQQVKQFLVSNQYAYHLEPGKTLKDFNIEQQGDIVRDYFMAMIKGTAEPIAKFASTLKNFPAGY
;
A
#
# COMPACT_ATOMS: atom_id res chain seq x y z
N GLY A 1 38.17 12.32 11.01
CA GLY A 1 37.97 12.79 9.63
C GLY A 1 39.29 13.19 9.03
N LEU A 2 39.34 13.38 7.71
CA LEU A 2 40.48 14.05 7.05
C LEU A 2 40.17 15.55 7.01
N SER A 3 41.15 16.40 7.33
CA SER A 3 41.03 17.85 7.25
C SER A 3 42.37 18.48 6.85
N ALA A 4 42.31 19.55 6.07
CA ALA A 4 43.46 20.37 5.69
C ALA A 4 43.18 21.80 6.18
N PRO A 5 43.68 22.20 7.38
CA PRO A 5 43.43 23.55 7.92
C PRO A 5 44.18 24.64 7.15
N SER A 6 45.18 24.27 6.36
CA SER A 6 45.83 25.09 5.34
C SER A 6 46.28 24.20 4.18
N GLY A 7 46.36 24.76 2.98
CA GLY A 7 46.65 24.02 1.74
C GLY A 7 45.41 23.39 1.09
N GLU A 8 45.63 22.50 0.13
CA GLU A 8 44.57 21.79 -0.62
C GLU A 8 44.45 20.31 -0.22
N MET A 9 43.28 19.72 -0.45
CA MET A 9 43.08 18.27 -0.42
C MET A 9 42.85 17.76 -1.83
N ARG A 10 43.68 16.82 -2.29
CA ARG A 10 43.66 16.31 -3.67
C ARG A 10 43.52 14.79 -3.67
N HIS A 11 42.47 14.30 -4.32
CA HIS A 11 42.30 12.89 -4.67
C HIS A 11 42.48 12.75 -6.18
N THR A 12 43.28 11.78 -6.62
CA THR A 12 43.55 11.55 -8.05
C THR A 12 43.77 10.08 -8.31
N THR A 13 43.06 9.53 -9.30
CA THR A 13 43.19 8.15 -9.77
C THR A 13 43.74 8.19 -11.19
N HIS A 14 44.96 7.68 -11.40
CA HIS A 14 45.60 7.72 -12.72
C HIS A 14 44.99 6.71 -13.71
N GLN A 15 44.61 5.53 -13.21
CA GLN A 15 43.88 4.50 -13.96
C GLN A 15 42.88 3.78 -13.05
N GLY A 16 41.77 3.32 -13.62
CA GLY A 16 40.65 2.72 -12.88
C GLY A 16 39.63 3.77 -12.37
N PRO A 17 38.49 3.32 -11.82
CA PRO A 17 37.45 4.20 -11.33
C PRO A 17 37.78 4.80 -9.96
N MET A 18 37.39 6.05 -9.73
CA MET A 18 37.26 6.63 -8.39
C MET A 18 35.80 6.52 -7.94
N LEU A 19 35.55 5.87 -6.80
CA LEU A 19 34.21 5.65 -6.26
C LEU A 19 34.09 6.29 -4.88
N LEU A 20 33.18 7.27 -4.74
CA LEU A 20 32.78 7.86 -3.46
C LEU A 20 31.33 7.43 -3.19
N GLN A 21 31.08 6.77 -2.06
CA GLN A 21 29.78 6.15 -1.74
C GLN A 21 29.49 6.25 -0.24
N ALA A 22 28.23 6.52 0.10
CA ALA A 22 27.68 6.34 1.45
C ALA A 22 26.51 5.36 1.36
N GLN A 23 26.77 4.09 1.70
CA GLN A 23 25.84 2.98 1.39
C GLN A 23 24.52 3.00 2.19
N GLN A 24 24.47 3.77 3.29
CA GLN A 24 23.32 3.85 4.20
C GLN A 24 23.07 5.28 4.72
N ASN A 25 23.68 6.30 4.09
CA ASN A 25 23.59 7.69 4.56
C ASN A 25 23.79 8.68 3.40
N SER A 26 23.63 9.98 3.68
CA SER A 26 23.83 11.05 2.71
C SER A 26 25.32 11.34 2.43
N ILE A 27 25.60 11.81 1.21
CA ILE A 27 26.83 12.52 0.86
C ILE A 27 26.47 14.00 0.73
N ARG A 28 27.31 14.90 1.25
CA ARG A 28 27.20 16.35 1.04
C ARG A 28 28.50 16.88 0.43
N LEU A 29 28.39 17.64 -0.66
CA LEU A 29 29.47 18.39 -1.28
C LEU A 29 29.07 19.87 -1.19
N GLU A 30 29.82 20.64 -0.41
CA GLU A 30 29.55 22.05 -0.13
C GLU A 30 30.88 22.81 -0.25
N ALA A 31 30.86 23.98 -0.88
CA ALA A 31 32.04 24.84 -1.06
C ALA A 31 31.62 26.32 -0.99
N ASP A 32 32.49 27.16 -0.44
CA ASP A 32 32.26 28.61 -0.30
C ASP A 32 32.30 29.36 -1.64
N GLN A 33 33.09 28.87 -2.59
CA GLN A 33 33.30 29.51 -3.90
C GLN A 33 32.54 28.78 -5.02
N SER A 34 33.05 27.64 -5.49
CA SER A 34 32.45 26.87 -6.59
C SER A 34 32.55 25.35 -6.38
N VAL A 35 31.63 24.63 -7.02
CA VAL A 35 31.68 23.16 -7.20
C VAL A 35 31.56 22.89 -8.69
N GLU A 36 32.58 22.27 -9.28
CA GLU A 36 32.63 21.95 -10.70
C GLU A 36 32.58 20.44 -10.91
N VAL A 37 31.68 19.98 -11.78
CA VAL A 37 31.53 18.57 -12.16
C VAL A 37 31.51 18.47 -13.68
N SER A 38 32.48 17.75 -14.25
CA SER A 38 32.61 17.58 -15.69
C SER A 38 33.18 16.21 -16.05
N ALA A 39 32.91 15.74 -17.27
CA ALA A 39 33.48 14.53 -17.83
C ALA A 39 34.08 14.86 -19.21
N GLY A 40 35.41 14.82 -19.33
CA GLY A 40 36.14 15.35 -20.49
C GLY A 40 36.02 14.54 -21.80
N GLN A 41 35.24 13.46 -21.85
CA GLN A 41 35.11 12.61 -23.03
C GLN A 41 33.70 12.04 -23.26
N GLN A 42 33.00 11.62 -22.20
CA GLN A 42 31.73 10.88 -22.33
C GLN A 42 30.55 11.68 -21.75
N HIS A 43 30.07 11.35 -20.54
CA HIS A 43 28.84 11.92 -20.00
C HIS A 43 28.95 12.13 -18.49
N VAL A 44 28.10 13.03 -17.96
CA VAL A 44 27.83 13.16 -16.53
C VAL A 44 26.43 12.59 -16.28
N LEU A 45 26.33 11.52 -15.51
CA LEU A 45 25.05 10.92 -15.12
C LEU A 45 24.67 11.40 -13.72
N VAL A 46 23.56 12.13 -13.63
CA VAL A 46 22.88 12.41 -12.34
C VAL A 46 21.58 11.62 -12.35
N SER A 47 21.35 10.82 -11.31
CA SER A 47 20.19 9.95 -11.21
C SER A 47 19.79 9.77 -9.75
N ALA A 48 18.50 9.82 -9.46
CA ALA A 48 17.94 9.64 -8.14
C ALA A 48 16.62 8.86 -8.25
N LYS A 49 16.25 8.16 -7.17
CA LYS A 49 14.99 7.41 -7.10
C LYS A 49 13.77 8.33 -6.96
N GLU A 50 13.87 9.34 -6.10
CA GLU A 50 12.73 10.17 -5.69
C GLU A 50 12.62 11.47 -6.51
N HIS A 51 13.68 12.29 -6.53
CA HIS A 51 13.74 13.52 -7.31
C HIS A 51 15.17 14.02 -7.51
N ILE A 52 15.37 14.86 -8.54
CA ILE A 52 16.56 15.71 -8.73
C ILE A 52 16.08 17.15 -8.76
N THR A 53 16.72 18.04 -7.99
CA THR A 53 16.43 19.48 -8.01
C THR A 53 17.72 20.27 -8.21
N LEU A 54 17.69 21.20 -9.16
CA LEU A 54 18.73 22.21 -9.40
C LEU A 54 18.14 23.57 -9.05
N MET A 55 18.85 24.41 -8.30
CA MET A 55 18.34 25.70 -7.83
C MET A 55 19.42 26.78 -7.86
N CYS A 56 19.08 27.98 -8.32
CA CYS A 56 19.96 29.16 -8.34
C CYS A 56 19.12 30.44 -8.28
N GLY A 57 19.35 31.31 -7.29
CA GLY A 57 18.71 32.63 -7.21
C GLY A 57 17.17 32.62 -7.19
N GLY A 58 16.55 31.56 -6.67
CA GLY A 58 15.09 31.37 -6.68
C GLY A 58 14.52 30.76 -7.97
N ALA A 59 15.33 30.62 -9.04
CA ALA A 59 14.98 29.76 -10.16
C ALA A 59 15.35 28.30 -9.84
N TYR A 60 14.54 27.35 -10.32
CA TYR A 60 14.78 25.92 -10.12
C TYR A 60 14.29 25.06 -11.30
N LEU A 61 14.86 23.86 -11.37
CA LEU A 61 14.43 22.75 -12.22
C LEU A 61 14.30 21.51 -11.34
N THR A 62 13.13 20.87 -11.35
CA THR A 62 12.89 19.61 -10.62
C THR A 62 12.47 18.50 -11.56
N LEU A 63 13.08 17.32 -11.41
CA LEU A 63 12.68 16.05 -12.04
C LEU A 63 12.06 15.17 -10.96
N LYS A 64 10.75 14.88 -11.03
CA LYS A 64 10.04 14.09 -9.99
C LYS A 64 8.81 13.37 -10.57
N GLY A 65 8.69 12.07 -10.27
CA GLY A 65 7.50 11.29 -10.66
C GLY A 65 7.23 11.25 -12.17
N GLY A 66 8.28 11.30 -12.99
CA GLY A 66 8.18 11.40 -14.46
C GLY A 66 7.95 12.81 -15.01
N ASN A 67 7.74 13.81 -14.16
CA ASN A 67 7.50 15.20 -14.55
C ASN A 67 8.79 16.03 -14.53
N ILE A 68 8.81 17.09 -15.35
CA ILE A 68 9.80 18.17 -15.31
C ILE A 68 9.08 19.45 -14.89
N GLU A 69 9.55 20.07 -13.82
CA GLU A 69 9.04 21.34 -13.30
C GLU A 69 10.11 22.42 -13.45
N LEU A 70 9.73 23.58 -14.00
CA LEU A 70 10.59 24.75 -14.20
C LEU A 70 9.94 25.96 -13.52
N GLY A 71 10.49 26.43 -12.41
CA GLY A 71 10.00 27.62 -11.70
C GLY A 71 11.05 28.71 -11.64
N MET A 72 10.65 29.96 -11.83
CA MET A 72 11.56 31.11 -11.73
C MET A 72 10.80 32.42 -11.48
N PRO A 73 11.37 33.36 -10.70
CA PRO A 73 10.80 34.70 -10.51
C PRO A 73 11.09 35.66 -11.68
N GLY A 74 12.05 35.29 -12.55
CA GLY A 74 12.45 36.06 -13.73
C GLY A 74 11.85 35.51 -15.04
N ASN A 75 12.44 35.90 -16.17
CA ASN A 75 11.95 35.51 -17.50
C ASN A 75 12.49 34.14 -17.94
N PHE A 76 11.60 33.22 -18.34
CA PHE A 76 11.99 32.02 -19.09
C PHE A 76 12.33 32.38 -20.54
N THR A 77 13.62 32.33 -20.91
CA THR A 77 14.11 32.71 -22.24
C THR A 77 14.63 31.51 -23.01
N VAL A 78 13.92 31.10 -24.07
CA VAL A 78 14.33 30.01 -24.96
C VAL A 78 14.89 30.58 -26.26
N LYS A 79 16.13 30.23 -26.59
CA LYS A 79 16.80 30.59 -27.86
C LYS A 79 17.08 29.32 -28.66
N ALA A 80 16.19 28.96 -29.58
CA ALA A 80 16.30 27.75 -30.39
C ALA A 80 15.83 27.99 -31.83
N ALA A 81 16.49 27.35 -32.80
CA ALA A 81 16.11 27.42 -34.23
C ALA A 81 14.81 26.64 -34.55
N LYS A 82 14.43 25.69 -33.69
CA LYS A 82 13.20 24.91 -33.77
C LYS A 82 12.77 24.51 -32.36
N HIS A 83 11.46 24.47 -32.11
CA HIS A 83 10.87 23.86 -30.91
C HIS A 83 9.87 22.80 -31.36
N SER A 84 9.74 21.70 -30.62
CA SER A 84 8.78 20.64 -30.92
C SER A 84 8.32 19.99 -29.64
N LEU A 85 7.00 19.94 -29.45
CA LEU A 85 6.34 19.24 -28.36
C LEU A 85 5.62 18.05 -29.00
N VAL A 86 6.19 16.87 -28.82
CA VAL A 86 5.63 15.58 -29.24
C VAL A 86 5.24 14.77 -28.00
N GLY A 87 4.42 13.74 -28.19
CA GLY A 87 3.88 12.91 -27.09
C GLY A 87 4.96 12.33 -26.18
N GLY A 88 4.56 12.01 -24.94
CA GLY A 88 5.48 11.58 -23.89
C GLY A 88 6.31 10.34 -24.26
N ALA A 89 7.58 10.36 -23.85
CA ALA A 89 8.49 9.23 -23.91
C ALA A 89 9.03 8.93 -22.50
N SER A 90 9.44 7.69 -22.25
CA SER A 90 9.99 7.26 -20.95
C SER A 90 11.33 6.55 -21.16
N LEU A 91 12.25 6.77 -20.22
CA LEU A 91 13.56 6.12 -20.17
C LEU A 91 13.88 5.78 -18.72
N ALA A 92 14.16 4.50 -18.43
CA ALA A 92 14.52 4.07 -17.09
C ALA A 92 15.99 4.41 -16.78
N ALA A 93 16.23 5.15 -15.70
CA ALA A 93 17.58 5.39 -15.20
C ALA A 93 18.11 4.14 -14.49
N GLN A 94 19.28 3.63 -14.91
CA GLN A 94 19.99 2.60 -14.16
C GLN A 94 20.72 3.24 -12.97
N LEU A 95 20.12 3.13 -11.78
CA LEU A 95 20.76 3.54 -10.54
C LEU A 95 21.88 2.55 -10.15
N PRO A 96 22.97 3.00 -9.52
CA PRO A 96 24.03 2.11 -9.04
C PRO A 96 23.48 1.19 -7.93
N ASN A 97 23.45 -0.11 -8.21
CA ASN A 97 23.12 -1.13 -7.22
C ASN A 97 24.33 -1.39 -6.31
N PHE A 98 24.21 -1.07 -5.03
CA PHE A 98 25.25 -1.33 -4.05
C PHE A 98 25.09 -2.72 -3.44
N ASN A 99 25.94 -3.66 -3.85
CA ASN A 99 26.06 -4.95 -3.17
C ASN A 99 26.73 -4.74 -1.81
N VAL A 100 25.91 -4.63 -0.76
CA VAL A 100 26.38 -4.73 0.63
C VAL A 100 26.97 -6.13 0.82
N GLY A 101 28.17 -6.22 1.40
CA GLY A 101 29.06 -7.39 1.26
C GLY A 101 28.48 -8.76 1.65
N ASP A 102 29.04 -9.81 1.05
CA ASP A 102 28.68 -11.22 1.22
C ASP A 102 28.47 -11.61 2.68
N THR A 103 27.20 -11.71 3.09
CA THR A 103 26.86 -12.42 4.31
C THR A 103 26.65 -13.88 3.97
N GLN A 104 27.65 -14.73 4.27
CA GLN A 104 27.54 -16.19 4.17
C GLN A 104 26.51 -16.69 5.19
N ARG A 105 25.22 -16.59 4.87
CA ARG A 105 24.12 -16.97 5.76
C ARG A 105 23.78 -18.44 5.55
N ARG A 106 23.85 -19.20 6.64
CA ARG A 106 23.07 -20.41 6.84
C ARG A 106 21.92 -20.08 7.77
N PHE A 107 20.75 -20.67 7.53
CA PHE A 107 19.63 -20.58 8.45
C PHE A 107 19.71 -21.76 9.40
N MET A 108 19.61 -21.53 10.70
CA MET A 108 19.50 -22.61 11.68
C MET A 108 18.05 -22.76 12.10
N LEU A 109 17.47 -23.91 11.77
CA LEU A 109 16.15 -24.31 12.23
C LEU A 109 16.29 -24.83 13.66
N LYS A 110 15.63 -24.12 14.57
CA LYS A 110 15.48 -24.52 15.96
C LYS A 110 14.00 -24.65 16.29
N GLN A 111 13.71 -25.44 17.30
CA GLN A 111 12.38 -25.60 17.86
C GLN A 111 11.93 -24.29 18.53
N ILE A 112 10.64 -24.18 18.86
CA ILE A 112 10.05 -22.95 19.45
C ILE A 112 10.73 -22.53 20.77
N ASP A 113 11.46 -23.44 21.44
CA ASP A 113 12.29 -23.14 22.61
C ASP A 113 13.56 -22.30 22.32
N GLY A 114 13.92 -22.09 21.04
CA GLY A 114 15.11 -21.33 20.62
C GLY A 114 16.45 -22.00 20.93
N GLN A 115 16.45 -23.19 21.51
CA GLN A 115 17.62 -23.93 21.99
C GLN A 115 17.83 -25.21 21.18
N SER A 116 16.79 -26.04 21.06
CA SER A 116 16.82 -27.36 20.45
C SER A 116 16.94 -27.25 18.93
N ALA A 117 17.99 -27.83 18.35
CA ALA A 117 18.16 -27.93 16.90
C ALA A 117 17.09 -28.83 16.27
N MET A 118 16.67 -28.51 15.04
CA MET A 118 15.76 -29.34 14.25
C MET A 118 16.52 -29.99 13.08
N PRO A 119 17.21 -31.12 13.31
CA PRO A 119 17.94 -31.83 12.27
C PRO A 119 17.02 -32.61 11.33
N ASN A 120 17.51 -32.92 10.13
CA ASN A 120 16.81 -33.70 9.11
C ASN A 120 15.45 -33.12 8.66
N VAL A 121 15.26 -31.81 8.77
CA VAL A 121 14.06 -31.12 8.28
C VAL A 121 14.26 -30.75 6.82
N PRO A 122 13.41 -31.24 5.88
CA PRO A 122 13.46 -30.80 4.49
C PRO A 122 12.98 -29.35 4.38
N TYR A 123 13.72 -28.55 3.62
CA TYR A 123 13.46 -27.14 3.43
C TYR A 123 13.55 -26.73 1.96
N THR A 124 12.89 -25.63 1.63
CA THR A 124 12.94 -24.96 0.33
C THR A 124 13.13 -23.47 0.56
N ILE A 125 14.22 -22.91 0.04
CA ILE A 125 14.54 -21.49 0.04
C ILE A 125 14.20 -20.93 -1.34
N THR A 126 13.32 -19.94 -1.38
CA THR A 126 13.03 -19.17 -2.59
C THR A 126 13.79 -17.85 -2.52
N LEU A 127 14.69 -17.65 -3.48
CA LEU A 127 15.40 -16.39 -3.67
C LEU A 127 14.48 -15.42 -4.44
N ALA A 128 14.71 -14.10 -4.30
CA ALA A 128 13.81 -13.09 -4.88
C ALA A 128 13.98 -12.91 -6.40
N ASN A 129 15.00 -13.54 -7.01
CA ASN A 129 15.07 -13.77 -8.46
C ASN A 129 14.10 -14.89 -8.93
N GLY A 130 13.42 -15.58 -8.01
CA GLY A 130 12.52 -16.70 -8.27
C GLY A 130 13.19 -18.08 -8.21
N GLU A 131 14.50 -18.15 -7.97
CA GLU A 131 15.25 -19.41 -7.88
C GLU A 131 14.89 -20.19 -6.61
N ILE A 132 14.84 -21.51 -6.72
CA ILE A 132 14.40 -22.42 -5.66
C ILE A 132 15.55 -23.35 -5.28
N VAL A 133 16.06 -23.21 -4.06
CA VAL A 133 17.10 -24.05 -3.47
C VAL A 133 16.46 -25.00 -2.45
N GLU A 134 16.44 -26.30 -2.74
CA GLU A 134 15.93 -27.32 -1.83
C GLU A 134 17.06 -28.03 -1.07
N GLY A 135 16.79 -28.48 0.15
CA GLY A 135 17.74 -29.22 0.95
C GLY A 135 17.14 -29.85 2.20
N VAL A 136 18.01 -30.37 3.06
CA VAL A 136 17.66 -30.96 4.36
C VAL A 136 18.64 -30.39 5.39
N THR A 137 18.15 -30.06 6.59
CA THR A 137 19.02 -29.50 7.65
C THR A 137 19.98 -30.53 8.23
N ASP A 138 21.19 -30.07 8.56
CA ASP A 138 22.22 -30.89 9.21
C ASP A 138 21.91 -31.20 10.68
N ALA A 139 22.82 -31.89 11.37
CA ALA A 139 22.66 -32.31 12.77
C ALA A 139 22.50 -31.12 13.75
N GLN A 140 22.89 -29.91 13.37
CA GLN A 140 22.76 -28.67 14.13
C GLN A 140 21.54 -27.84 13.70
N GLY A 141 20.72 -28.37 12.77
CA GLY A 141 19.57 -27.68 12.20
C GLY A 141 19.94 -26.67 11.11
N ALA A 142 21.19 -26.60 10.65
CA ALA A 142 21.64 -25.62 9.66
C ALA A 142 21.30 -26.04 8.22
N THR A 143 20.92 -25.05 7.40
CA THR A 143 20.82 -25.19 5.95
C THR A 143 22.21 -25.24 5.30
N GLN A 144 22.27 -25.71 4.06
CA GLN A 144 23.46 -25.55 3.22
C GLN A 144 23.79 -24.07 3.01
N LEU A 145 25.05 -23.79 2.67
CA LEU A 145 25.57 -22.42 2.55
C LEU A 145 25.14 -21.79 1.22
N LEU A 146 24.31 -20.76 1.28
CA LEU A 146 23.93 -19.97 0.10
C LEU A 146 25.11 -19.08 -0.30
N GLN A 147 25.53 -19.16 -1.57
CA GLN A 147 26.61 -18.32 -2.10
C GLN A 147 26.04 -17.12 -2.90
N LYS A 148 26.69 -15.97 -2.69
CA LYS A 148 26.76 -14.73 -3.49
C LYS A 148 25.50 -14.07 -4.08
N ASP A 149 24.61 -14.81 -4.73
CA ASP A 149 23.47 -14.23 -5.46
C ASP A 149 22.16 -14.22 -4.63
N ALA A 150 22.18 -14.84 -3.45
CA ALA A 150 21.06 -14.91 -2.50
C ALA A 150 20.85 -13.63 -1.64
N MET A 151 21.18 -12.44 -2.15
CA MET A 151 21.10 -11.17 -1.40
C MET A 151 19.67 -10.68 -1.09
N SER A 152 18.67 -11.40 -1.59
CA SER A 152 17.27 -11.24 -1.19
C SER A 152 16.60 -12.61 -1.18
N ILE A 153 16.38 -13.17 0.01
CA ILE A 153 15.63 -14.40 0.18
C ILE A 153 14.16 -14.00 0.33
N ALA A 154 13.35 -14.36 -0.66
CA ALA A 154 11.92 -14.07 -0.65
C ALA A 154 11.16 -14.97 0.33
N ASN A 155 11.61 -16.22 0.51
CA ASN A 155 11.00 -17.16 1.45
C ASN A 155 11.98 -18.25 1.90
N VAL A 156 11.86 -18.69 3.16
CA VAL A 156 12.41 -19.97 3.64
C VAL A 156 11.26 -20.78 4.18
N SER A 157 10.94 -21.87 3.52
CA SER A 157 9.84 -22.76 3.90
C SER A 157 10.39 -24.11 4.38
N MET A 158 9.85 -24.61 5.48
CA MET A 158 10.00 -26.01 5.86
C MET A 158 8.96 -26.81 5.09
N LYS A 159 9.36 -27.88 4.39
CA LYS A 159 8.39 -28.84 3.86
C LYS A 159 7.79 -29.57 5.06
N ARG A 160 6.52 -29.26 5.36
CA ARG A 160 5.78 -29.88 6.47
C ARG A 160 5.80 -31.39 6.31
N SER A 161 6.48 -32.07 7.25
CA SER A 161 6.04 -33.41 7.65
C SER A 161 4.56 -33.30 8.06
N SER A 162 3.77 -34.33 7.78
CA SER A 162 2.30 -34.27 7.66
C SER A 162 1.52 -34.13 8.97
N LYS A 163 2.07 -33.42 9.98
CA LYS A 163 1.41 -33.09 11.25
C LYS A 163 1.63 -31.60 11.58
N PRO A 164 0.59 -30.87 12.05
CA PRO A 164 0.60 -29.41 12.06
C PRO A 164 1.29 -28.81 13.30
N LEU A 165 2.00 -27.71 13.09
CA LEU A 165 2.37 -26.73 14.11
C LEU A 165 2.38 -25.30 13.50
N VAL A 166 2.27 -24.26 14.33
CA VAL A 166 1.91 -22.86 13.96
C VAL A 166 2.84 -21.86 14.70
N THR A 167 2.83 -20.57 14.30
CA THR A 167 3.58 -19.39 14.86
C THR A 167 5.03 -19.25 14.36
N ALA A 168 5.71 -18.09 14.28
CA ALA A 168 5.39 -16.64 14.29
C ALA A 168 6.64 -15.88 13.71
N ALA A 169 6.75 -14.55 13.53
CA ALA A 169 5.88 -13.44 13.92
C ALA A 169 5.70 -12.33 12.84
N ALA A 170 6.68 -12.02 11.97
CA ALA A 170 6.52 -10.94 10.97
C ALA A 170 5.45 -11.24 9.90
N ALA A 171 5.08 -12.51 9.74
CA ALA A 171 3.93 -12.92 8.97
C ALA A 171 2.58 -12.47 9.58
N VAL A 172 2.51 -12.08 10.86
CA VAL A 172 1.24 -11.84 11.59
C VAL A 172 0.33 -10.82 10.90
N GLY A 173 0.86 -9.81 10.20
CA GLY A 173 0.01 -8.87 9.46
C GLY A 173 -0.73 -9.52 8.29
N ALA A 174 0.03 -10.00 7.30
CA ALA A 174 -0.52 -10.68 6.13
C ALA A 174 -1.21 -12.01 6.49
N ALA A 175 -0.76 -12.72 7.52
CA ALA A 175 -1.33 -13.99 7.98
C ALA A 175 -2.57 -13.79 8.88
N ALA A 176 -2.71 -12.68 9.60
CA ALA A 176 -4.00 -12.34 10.23
C ALA A 176 -5.03 -11.98 9.15
N LEU A 177 -4.64 -11.22 8.11
CA LEU A 177 -5.48 -11.04 6.94
C LEU A 177 -5.84 -12.41 6.32
N VAL A 178 -4.85 -13.18 5.86
CA VAL A 178 -5.07 -14.47 5.17
C VAL A 178 -5.86 -15.46 6.04
N ALA A 179 -5.60 -15.58 7.33
CA ALA A 179 -6.39 -16.45 8.21
C ALA A 179 -7.85 -15.97 8.35
N LYS A 180 -8.09 -14.65 8.38
CA LYS A 180 -9.43 -14.03 8.54
C LYS A 180 -10.16 -13.80 7.20
N VAL A 181 -9.45 -13.89 6.06
CA VAL A 181 -9.96 -14.06 4.68
C VAL A 181 -10.57 -15.45 4.50
N PHE A 182 -9.90 -16.48 5.03
CA PHE A 182 -10.27 -17.89 4.82
C PHE A 182 -11.03 -18.54 5.99
N SER A 183 -11.23 -17.83 7.11
CA SER A 183 -12.20 -18.22 8.13
C SER A 183 -13.55 -17.56 7.83
N GLU A 184 -14.63 -18.35 7.74
CA GLU A 184 -15.97 -17.80 7.89
C GLU A 184 -16.05 -17.05 9.24
N PRO A 185 -16.62 -15.84 9.28
CA PRO A 185 -16.78 -15.13 10.54
C PRO A 185 -17.74 -15.90 11.43
N ASP A 186 -17.36 -16.07 12.69
CA ASP A 186 -18.22 -16.60 13.75
C ASP A 186 -19.53 -15.79 13.81
N SER A 187 -20.64 -16.42 13.38
CA SER A 187 -21.97 -15.79 13.24
C SER A 187 -22.56 -15.35 14.57
N GLU A 188 -22.05 -15.87 15.68
CA GLU A 188 -22.51 -15.56 17.03
C GLU A 188 -21.69 -14.43 17.69
N LYS A 189 -20.62 -13.93 17.04
CA LYS A 189 -19.78 -12.87 17.59
C LYS A 189 -20.13 -11.47 17.09
N GLY A 190 -20.39 -10.59 18.05
CA GLY A 190 -20.83 -9.21 17.85
C GLY A 190 -22.28 -9.03 18.29
N ARG A 191 -22.88 -7.92 17.88
CA ARG A 191 -24.31 -7.62 18.01
C ARG A 191 -24.98 -7.81 16.65
N ALA A 192 -26.19 -8.38 16.61
CA ALA A 192 -27.06 -8.30 15.43
C ALA A 192 -27.57 -6.86 15.24
N LEU A 193 -27.99 -6.50 14.03
CA LEU A 193 -28.60 -5.20 13.77
C LEU A 193 -29.86 -4.98 14.64
N THR A 194 -30.12 -3.73 15.06
CA THR A 194 -31.40 -3.37 15.68
C THR A 194 -32.50 -3.27 14.61
N GLU A 195 -33.77 -3.25 15.05
CA GLU A 195 -34.90 -2.95 14.15
C GLU A 195 -34.76 -1.56 13.48
N GLY A 196 -34.17 -0.59 14.20
CA GLY A 196 -33.88 0.74 13.69
C GLY A 196 -32.82 0.72 12.58
N GLU A 197 -31.71 0.04 12.80
CA GLU A 197 -30.61 -0.12 11.83
C GLU A 197 -31.04 -0.91 10.58
N ILE A 198 -31.84 -1.97 10.75
CA ILE A 198 -32.45 -2.70 9.63
C ILE A 198 -33.36 -1.76 8.85
N THR A 199 -34.25 -1.02 9.54
CA THR A 199 -35.16 -0.07 8.89
C THR A 199 -34.41 1.02 8.13
N LEU A 200 -33.31 1.53 8.71
CA LEU A 200 -32.43 2.52 8.09
C LEU A 200 -31.80 1.97 6.80
N ALA A 201 -31.18 0.79 6.88
CA ALA A 201 -30.52 0.16 5.74
C ALA A 201 -31.52 -0.27 4.65
N LYS A 202 -32.72 -0.72 5.00
CA LYS A 202 -33.76 -1.08 4.03
C LYS A 202 -34.21 0.09 3.14
N ARG A 203 -34.05 1.34 3.60
CA ARG A 203 -34.31 2.55 2.76
C ARG A 203 -33.35 2.66 1.56
N VAL A 204 -32.19 2.01 1.62
CA VAL A 204 -31.13 2.06 0.60
C VAL A 204 -31.03 0.74 -0.15
N PHE A 205 -30.97 -0.38 0.59
CA PHE A 205 -30.67 -1.70 0.04
C PHE A 205 -31.92 -2.60 -0.14
N GLY A 206 -33.11 -2.16 0.30
CA GLY A 206 -34.33 -2.97 0.21
C GLY A 206 -34.17 -4.32 0.90
N ASP A 207 -34.58 -5.41 0.24
CA ASP A 207 -34.37 -6.79 0.73
C ASP A 207 -33.17 -7.49 0.04
N SER A 208 -32.22 -6.73 -0.53
CA SER A 208 -31.03 -7.31 -1.18
C SER A 208 -29.96 -7.80 -0.20
N ILE A 209 -30.06 -7.43 1.08
CA ILE A 209 -29.16 -7.90 2.15
C ILE A 209 -29.94 -8.85 3.06
N ASP A 210 -29.35 -10.01 3.32
CA ASP A 210 -29.72 -10.87 4.44
C ASP A 210 -29.19 -10.23 5.73
N TYR A 211 -30.05 -9.41 6.35
CA TYR A 211 -29.74 -8.63 7.55
C TYR A 211 -29.47 -9.51 8.78
N ASP A 212 -30.07 -10.70 8.85
CA ASP A 212 -29.93 -11.63 9.98
C ASP A 212 -28.51 -12.23 10.06
N LYS A 213 -27.74 -12.17 8.97
CA LYS A 213 -26.31 -12.53 8.90
C LYS A 213 -25.35 -11.40 9.28
N VAL A 214 -25.81 -10.15 9.39
CA VAL A 214 -24.92 -9.02 9.65
C VAL A 214 -24.62 -8.91 11.14
N ARG A 215 -23.35 -8.70 11.48
CA ARG A 215 -22.91 -8.42 12.86
C ARG A 215 -22.08 -7.15 12.94
N LEU A 216 -22.35 -6.36 13.97
CA LEU A 216 -21.59 -5.19 14.38
C LEU A 216 -20.65 -5.61 15.51
N ARG A 217 -19.37 -5.27 15.40
CA ARG A 217 -18.31 -5.79 16.28
C ARG A 217 -17.44 -4.65 16.78
N ASP A 218 -17.52 -4.40 18.08
CA ASP A 218 -16.71 -3.39 18.80
C ASP A 218 -15.28 -3.91 19.09
N GLU A 219 -14.62 -4.39 18.04
CA GLU A 219 -13.26 -4.91 18.05
C GLU A 219 -12.60 -4.67 16.68
N ASP A 220 -11.28 -4.52 16.67
CA ASP A 220 -10.55 -4.26 15.43
C ASP A 220 -10.54 -5.49 14.51
N TYR A 221 -10.70 -5.28 13.21
CA TYR A 221 -10.50 -6.36 12.25
C TYR A 221 -9.04 -6.81 12.20
N VAL A 222 -8.11 -5.84 12.33
CA VAL A 222 -6.65 -6.01 12.33
C VAL A 222 -6.00 -5.11 13.38
N PRO A 223 -4.88 -5.52 14.02
CA PRO A 223 -4.27 -4.78 15.14
C PRO A 223 -3.59 -3.44 14.78
N TRP A 224 -3.73 -2.96 13.55
CA TRP A 224 -3.32 -1.63 13.08
C TRP A 224 -4.47 -0.83 12.47
N GLN A 225 -5.73 -1.26 12.69
CA GLN A 225 -6.91 -0.46 12.34
C GLN A 225 -6.89 0.85 13.13
N GLY A 226 -7.16 1.97 12.45
CA GLY A 226 -7.19 3.28 13.09
C GLY A 226 -8.44 3.44 13.96
N ALA A 227 -8.31 4.13 15.09
CA ALA A 227 -9.40 4.28 16.07
C ALA A 227 -10.70 4.88 15.51
N THR A 228 -10.62 5.71 14.46
CA THR A 228 -11.76 6.36 13.79
C THR A 228 -12.20 5.66 12.50
N TYR A 229 -11.81 4.40 12.28
CA TYR A 229 -12.12 3.64 11.06
C TYR A 229 -12.99 2.42 11.38
N ALA A 230 -13.89 2.07 10.47
CA ALA A 230 -14.49 0.76 10.38
C ALA A 230 -13.86 -0.05 9.24
N ILE A 231 -14.03 -1.36 9.27
CA ILE A 231 -13.66 -2.27 8.18
C ILE A 231 -14.79 -3.31 8.05
N SER A 232 -15.28 -3.54 6.83
CA SER A 232 -16.44 -4.43 6.58
C SER A 232 -16.13 -5.54 5.55
N PRO A 233 -15.22 -6.49 5.87
CA PRO A 233 -14.54 -7.29 4.86
C PRO A 233 -15.22 -8.63 4.52
N ASN A 234 -16.08 -9.12 5.42
CA ASN A 234 -16.70 -10.45 5.37
C ASN A 234 -18.19 -10.43 5.76
N GLY A 235 -18.89 -9.34 5.45
CA GLY A 235 -20.32 -9.16 5.76
C GLY A 235 -20.63 -8.75 7.20
N HIS A 236 -19.61 -8.66 8.06
CA HIS A 236 -19.69 -8.06 9.40
C HIS A 236 -18.91 -6.74 9.41
N ILE A 237 -19.30 -5.80 10.26
CA ILE A 237 -18.69 -4.46 10.43
C ILE A 237 -17.85 -4.45 11.72
N TYR A 238 -16.59 -4.02 11.64
CA TYR A 238 -15.63 -4.01 12.76
C TYR A 238 -15.24 -2.57 13.08
N PHE A 239 -15.59 -2.08 14.26
CA PHE A 239 -15.41 -0.67 14.66
C PHE A 239 -14.09 -0.44 15.41
N GLY A 240 -13.32 0.54 14.94
CA GLY A 240 -12.15 1.08 15.64
C GLY A 240 -12.54 1.74 16.96
N GLU A 241 -11.57 1.84 17.87
CA GLU A 241 -11.79 2.22 19.28
C GLU A 241 -12.70 3.45 19.53
N SER A 242 -12.63 4.49 18.70
CA SER A 242 -13.43 5.72 18.85
C SER A 242 -14.87 5.63 18.32
N LEU A 243 -15.23 4.53 17.65
CA LEU A 243 -16.56 4.29 17.07
C LEU A 243 -17.37 3.24 17.85
N ARG A 244 -16.82 2.71 18.95
CA ARG A 244 -17.43 1.65 19.78
C ARG A 244 -18.44 2.21 20.77
N GLY A 245 -19.36 1.35 21.20
CA GLY A 245 -20.40 1.69 22.19
C GLY A 245 -21.66 2.31 21.61
N VAL A 246 -21.75 2.50 20.28
CA VAL A 246 -22.98 2.92 19.60
C VAL A 246 -24.01 1.79 19.66
N SER A 247 -25.09 2.00 20.41
CA SER A 247 -26.12 0.98 20.66
C SER A 247 -27.08 0.81 19.49
N ASP A 248 -27.38 1.89 18.76
CA ASP A 248 -28.24 1.90 17.57
C ASP A 248 -27.83 3.03 16.61
N TRP A 249 -27.17 2.67 15.49
CA TRP A 249 -26.70 3.64 14.49
C TRP A 249 -27.82 4.43 13.80
N SER A 250 -29.09 4.03 13.93
CA SER A 250 -30.24 4.79 13.38
C SER A 250 -30.68 5.97 14.24
N LEU A 251 -30.18 6.07 15.47
CA LEU A 251 -30.47 7.16 16.41
C LEU A 251 -29.40 8.26 16.44
N GLU A 252 -28.22 7.99 15.87
CA GLU A 252 -27.10 8.92 15.76
C GLU A 252 -27.36 10.05 14.74
N GLU A 253 -26.50 11.07 14.68
CA GLU A 253 -26.65 12.16 13.71
C GLU A 253 -26.56 11.69 12.23
N PRO A 254 -27.14 12.45 11.27
CA PRO A 254 -27.20 12.02 9.86
C PRO A 254 -25.85 11.66 9.25
N GLU A 255 -24.77 12.35 9.63
CA GLU A 255 -23.40 12.04 9.19
C GLU A 255 -22.95 10.65 9.65
N SER A 256 -23.24 10.26 10.89
CA SER A 256 -22.95 8.94 11.46
C SER A 256 -23.87 7.85 10.91
N GLN A 257 -25.14 8.16 10.66
CA GLN A 257 -26.04 7.30 9.87
C GLN A 257 -25.48 7.05 8.46
N GLY A 258 -24.94 8.10 7.82
CA GLY A 258 -24.31 8.00 6.50
C GLY A 258 -23.05 7.13 6.52
N PHE A 259 -22.20 7.27 7.54
CA PHE A 259 -21.06 6.40 7.76
C PHE A 259 -21.47 4.93 7.90
N PHE A 260 -22.51 4.63 8.68
CA PHE A 260 -23.06 3.28 8.77
C PHE A 260 -23.57 2.74 7.40
N ILE A 261 -24.20 3.58 6.57
CA ILE A 261 -24.63 3.19 5.21
C ILE A 261 -23.44 2.94 4.26
N HIS A 262 -22.31 3.63 4.42
CA HIS A 262 -21.07 3.33 3.70
C HIS A 262 -20.61 1.89 4.00
N GLU A 263 -20.48 1.55 5.28
CA GLU A 263 -20.08 0.19 5.72
C GLU A 263 -21.08 -0.89 5.28
N MET A 264 -22.39 -0.61 5.34
CA MET A 264 -23.43 -1.50 4.80
C MET A 264 -23.33 -1.71 3.28
N THR A 265 -22.70 -0.79 2.53
CA THR A 265 -22.44 -0.99 1.09
C THR A 265 -21.39 -2.08 0.86
N HIS A 266 -20.39 -2.19 1.74
CA HIS A 266 -19.42 -3.28 1.72
C HIS A 266 -20.04 -4.62 2.16
N VAL A 267 -20.96 -4.60 3.12
CA VAL A 267 -21.77 -5.78 3.48
C VAL A 267 -22.60 -6.26 2.28
N TRP A 268 -23.27 -5.35 1.57
CA TRP A 268 -24.01 -5.63 0.34
C TRP A 268 -23.09 -6.22 -0.76
N GLN A 269 -21.96 -5.57 -1.05
CA GLN A 269 -20.92 -6.06 -1.98
C GLN A 269 -20.51 -7.50 -1.65
N HIS A 270 -20.19 -7.78 -0.38
CA HIS A 270 -19.81 -9.12 0.07
C HIS A 270 -20.90 -10.17 -0.17
N GLN A 271 -22.16 -9.86 0.20
CA GLN A 271 -23.28 -10.79 -0.03
C GLN A 271 -23.59 -11.03 -1.52
N HIS A 272 -23.18 -10.11 -2.41
CA HIS A 272 -23.25 -10.26 -3.87
C HIS A 272 -21.97 -10.83 -4.51
N GLY A 273 -21.06 -11.40 -3.72
CA GLY A 273 -19.89 -12.15 -4.21
C GLY A 273 -18.63 -11.31 -4.47
N VAL A 274 -18.58 -10.06 -4.02
CA VAL A 274 -17.36 -9.24 -4.07
C VAL A 274 -16.42 -9.62 -2.93
N ASN A 275 -15.16 -9.94 -3.24
CA ASN A 275 -14.15 -10.13 -2.21
C ASN A 275 -13.62 -8.76 -1.72
N VAL A 276 -14.40 -8.12 -0.84
CA VAL A 276 -14.13 -6.78 -0.29
C VAL A 276 -12.73 -6.70 0.32
N LEU A 277 -12.26 -7.75 1.01
CA LEU A 277 -10.96 -7.74 1.67
C LEU A 277 -9.76 -7.72 0.70
N LEU A 278 -9.79 -8.53 -0.37
CA LEU A 278 -8.75 -8.49 -1.40
C LEU A 278 -8.79 -7.20 -2.22
N VAL A 279 -9.99 -6.70 -2.52
CA VAL A 279 -10.19 -5.51 -3.34
C VAL A 279 -9.87 -4.22 -2.56
N GLY A 280 -10.19 -4.18 -1.26
CA GLY A 280 -9.83 -3.12 -0.32
C GLY A 280 -8.35 -3.11 0.04
N ALA A 281 -7.74 -4.25 0.35
CA ALA A 281 -6.30 -4.34 0.62
C ALA A 281 -5.45 -3.89 -0.59
N TYR A 282 -5.87 -4.23 -1.82
CA TYR A 282 -5.23 -3.74 -3.04
C TYR A 282 -5.33 -2.21 -3.22
N GLN A 283 -6.44 -1.61 -2.79
CA GLN A 283 -6.65 -0.16 -2.89
C GLN A 283 -5.97 0.63 -1.77
N GLN A 284 -5.95 0.10 -0.55
CA GLN A 284 -5.25 0.70 0.58
C GLN A 284 -3.72 0.71 0.35
N VAL A 285 -3.18 -0.30 -0.34
CA VAL A 285 -1.79 -0.29 -0.83
C VAL A 285 -1.56 0.78 -1.92
N LYS A 286 -2.52 1.03 -2.82
CA LYS A 286 -2.43 2.15 -3.77
C LYS A 286 -2.48 3.52 -3.07
N GLN A 287 -3.29 3.66 -2.03
CA GLN A 287 -3.46 4.89 -1.26
C GLN A 287 -2.16 5.30 -0.53
N PHE A 288 -1.38 4.34 -0.06
CA PHE A 288 -0.05 4.59 0.54
C PHE A 288 1.02 5.03 -0.49
N LEU A 289 0.74 4.89 -1.79
CA LEU A 289 1.68 5.13 -2.89
C LEU A 289 1.27 6.28 -3.82
N VAL A 290 0.01 6.72 -3.79
CA VAL A 290 -0.53 7.75 -4.70
C VAL A 290 -1.39 8.75 -3.92
N SER A 291 -1.05 10.04 -4.05
CA SER A 291 -1.78 11.13 -3.37
C SER A 291 -3.16 11.37 -3.98
N ASN A 292 -4.19 11.28 -3.13
CA ASN A 292 -5.45 12.01 -3.20
C ASN A 292 -6.28 11.94 -4.50
N GLN A 293 -6.90 10.78 -4.77
CA GLN A 293 -8.00 10.64 -5.74
C GLN A 293 -9.13 9.73 -5.20
N TYR A 294 -9.79 10.17 -4.13
CA TYR A 294 -11.01 9.51 -3.61
C TYR A 294 -12.32 10.20 -4.01
N ALA A 295 -12.27 11.47 -4.44
CA ALA A 295 -13.45 12.12 -5.02
C ALA A 295 -13.92 11.38 -6.28
N TYR A 296 -15.14 10.83 -6.24
CA TYR A 296 -15.80 10.30 -7.43
C TYR A 296 -16.34 11.46 -8.29
N HIS A 297 -16.49 11.21 -9.59
CA HIS A 297 -17.22 12.09 -10.49
C HIS A 297 -18.29 11.29 -11.22
N LEU A 298 -19.55 11.71 -11.11
CA LEU A 298 -20.66 11.06 -11.79
C LEU A 298 -20.61 11.42 -13.28
N GLU A 299 -20.40 10.42 -14.13
CA GLU A 299 -20.36 10.59 -15.59
C GLU A 299 -21.58 9.93 -16.25
N PRO A 300 -22.18 10.54 -17.28
CA PRO A 300 -23.26 9.92 -18.05
C PRO A 300 -22.85 8.56 -18.62
N GLY A 301 -23.63 7.53 -18.32
CA GLY A 301 -23.39 6.16 -18.79
C GLY A 301 -22.58 5.26 -17.86
N LYS A 302 -21.89 5.80 -16.84
CA LYS A 302 -21.29 4.98 -15.78
C LYS A 302 -22.34 4.50 -14.78
N THR A 303 -22.23 3.24 -14.40
CA THR A 303 -23.00 2.56 -13.36
C THR A 303 -22.15 2.40 -12.09
N LEU A 304 -22.77 2.00 -10.97
CA LEU A 304 -22.07 1.82 -9.70
C LEU A 304 -20.85 0.86 -9.82
N LYS A 305 -20.96 -0.21 -10.61
CA LYS A 305 -19.85 -1.15 -10.91
C LYS A 305 -18.58 -0.48 -11.44
N ASP A 306 -18.72 0.62 -12.18
CA ASP A 306 -17.61 1.29 -12.88
C ASP A 306 -16.74 2.12 -11.94
N PHE A 307 -17.16 2.26 -10.68
CA PHE A 307 -16.42 2.91 -9.59
C PHE A 307 -15.73 1.87 -8.71
N ASN A 308 -14.66 2.29 -8.03
CA ASN A 308 -13.96 1.43 -7.07
C ASN A 308 -14.82 1.20 -5.81
N ILE A 309 -14.57 0.14 -5.02
CA ILE A 309 -15.50 -0.25 -3.94
C ILE A 309 -15.74 0.83 -2.88
N GLU A 310 -14.76 1.69 -2.62
CA GLU A 310 -14.86 2.80 -1.66
C GLU A 310 -15.69 3.93 -2.25
N GLN A 311 -15.43 4.28 -3.52
CA GLN A 311 -16.27 5.23 -4.27
C GLN A 311 -17.72 4.75 -4.39
N GLN A 312 -17.96 3.43 -4.47
CA GLN A 312 -19.32 2.89 -4.41
C GLN A 312 -19.98 3.16 -3.05
N GLY A 313 -19.25 2.97 -1.94
CA GLY A 313 -19.70 3.34 -0.59
C GLY A 313 -20.01 4.84 -0.47
N ASP A 314 -19.09 5.69 -0.94
CA ASP A 314 -19.26 7.16 -0.97
C ASP A 314 -20.52 7.57 -1.77
N ILE A 315 -20.72 7.01 -2.96
CA ILE A 315 -21.89 7.28 -3.82
C ILE A 315 -23.20 6.87 -3.13
N VAL A 316 -23.23 5.69 -2.51
CA VAL A 316 -24.43 5.16 -1.82
C VAL A 316 -24.74 5.94 -0.54
N ARG A 317 -23.71 6.32 0.25
CA ARG A 317 -23.85 7.25 1.38
C ARG A 317 -24.41 8.59 0.93
N ASP A 318 -23.83 9.21 -0.09
CA ASP A 318 -24.22 10.57 -0.50
C ASP A 318 -25.64 10.60 -1.09
N TYR A 319 -26.05 9.53 -1.79
CA TYR A 319 -27.43 9.27 -2.19
C TYR A 319 -28.38 9.18 -0.98
N PHE A 320 -28.01 8.43 0.05
CA PHE A 320 -28.77 8.34 1.31
C PHE A 320 -28.87 9.70 2.04
N MET A 321 -27.79 10.47 2.08
CA MET A 321 -27.79 11.83 2.64
C MET A 321 -28.71 12.78 1.84
N ALA A 322 -28.79 12.63 0.52
CA ALA A 322 -29.76 13.34 -0.32
C ALA A 322 -31.21 12.92 0.00
N MET A 323 -31.47 11.64 0.26
CA MET A 323 -32.79 11.14 0.66
C MET A 323 -33.24 11.67 2.02
N ILE A 324 -32.37 11.71 3.04
CA ILE A 324 -32.70 12.30 4.35
C ILE A 324 -33.02 13.79 4.22
N LYS A 325 -32.26 14.52 3.40
CA LYS A 325 -32.49 15.96 3.15
C LYS A 325 -33.77 16.24 2.36
N GLY A 326 -34.48 15.23 1.87
CA GLY A 326 -35.81 15.36 1.26
C GLY A 326 -35.83 16.15 -0.06
N THR A 327 -34.70 16.28 -0.75
CA THR A 327 -34.58 17.09 -1.96
C THR A 327 -34.55 16.22 -3.22
N ALA A 328 -35.58 16.32 -4.06
CA ALA A 328 -35.74 15.47 -5.23
C ALA A 328 -34.64 15.65 -6.30
N GLU A 329 -34.10 16.86 -6.44
CA GLU A 329 -33.10 17.17 -7.46
C GLU A 329 -31.73 16.50 -7.18
N PRO A 330 -31.15 16.55 -5.95
CA PRO A 330 -29.98 15.75 -5.60
C PRO A 330 -30.18 14.23 -5.77
N ILE A 331 -31.34 13.70 -5.41
CA ILE A 331 -31.66 12.26 -5.58
C ILE A 331 -31.61 11.87 -7.08
N ALA A 332 -32.16 12.71 -7.96
CA ALA A 332 -32.17 12.47 -9.41
C ALA A 332 -30.77 12.38 -10.04
N LYS A 333 -29.75 13.02 -9.45
CA LYS A 333 -28.36 12.99 -9.96
C LYS A 333 -27.75 11.59 -9.93
N PHE A 334 -28.18 10.74 -9.00
CA PHE A 334 -27.67 9.37 -8.83
C PHE A 334 -28.41 8.33 -9.68
N ALA A 335 -29.55 8.68 -10.29
CA ALA A 335 -30.46 7.73 -10.93
C ALA A 335 -29.84 6.95 -12.12
N SER A 336 -28.89 7.55 -12.84
CA SER A 336 -28.12 6.86 -13.89
C SER A 336 -27.15 5.84 -13.32
N THR A 337 -26.39 6.23 -12.28
CA THR A 337 -25.34 5.43 -11.66
C THR A 337 -25.90 4.27 -10.84
N LEU A 338 -26.99 4.51 -10.10
CA LEU A 338 -27.67 3.52 -9.26
C LEU A 338 -28.76 2.73 -10.00
N LYS A 339 -28.86 2.81 -11.34
CA LYS A 339 -29.95 2.21 -12.14
C LYS A 339 -30.23 0.73 -11.85
N ASN A 340 -29.20 -0.06 -11.56
CA ASN A 340 -29.32 -1.50 -11.26
C ASN A 340 -29.21 -1.82 -9.76
N PHE A 341 -28.86 -0.83 -8.94
CA PHE A 341 -28.71 -0.95 -7.50
C PHE A 341 -30.07 -0.83 -6.80
N PRO A 342 -30.34 -1.58 -5.71
CA PRO A 342 -29.48 -2.56 -5.06
C PRO A 342 -29.69 -4.01 -5.56
N ALA A 343 -30.59 -4.23 -6.52
CA ALA A 343 -31.06 -5.56 -6.94
C ALA A 343 -30.09 -6.33 -7.87
N GLY A 344 -29.11 -5.65 -8.46
CA GLY A 344 -28.04 -6.27 -9.23
C GLY A 344 -26.69 -5.64 -8.89
N TYR A 345 -25.76 -6.46 -8.38
CA TYR A 345 -24.36 -6.06 -8.32
C TYR A 345 -23.77 -6.02 -9.71
#